data_AF-A0A251XBJ3-F1
#
_entry.id   AF-A0A251XBJ3-F1
#
_cell.length_a   1.000
_cell.length_b   1.000
_cell.length_c   1.000
_cell.angle_alpha   90.00
_cell.angle_beta   90.00
_cell.angle_gamma   90.00
#
_symmetry.space_group_name_H-M   'P 1'
#
loop_
_entity.id
_entity.type
_entity.pdbx_description
1 polymer ?
#
loop_
_entity_poly.entity_id
_entity_poly.type
_entity_poly.pdbx_seq_one_letter_code
_entity_poly.pdbx_strand_id
1 'polypeptide(L)'
;MSNNNDDAISLLLTALRFAADKHRDQRRKDRNASPYINHPIQIADILWKIGGVRDVVTLAGALLHDTLEDTNATPEEIQTLCGVEVLSVVNEVTDDKTLSKVERKRRQIEHASSLSIRAKQLKLADKICNVYDIAHAPPLNWSRKRRHDYLQWSEQVVAGLRGVNPALEYYYDEILAQARHRLAYEQENVRTFRVGDRVRHPKKPEWGLGQILACTDKHLRVFFVGAGQKLLRQEKTLLARLDPQQAQNRLLDDLKISSEQKVIGYQPLPVLIERFLHQYGEGFYSESYLKTYRQARISAHTAMQNYLNQTTFSQLLREKNYQEICERSVMIIETAQVLSDIEKISLEEGLQHPAQQRLFAEKLYQFLFAEQAIEARFNAFVAGLMQMNAAHWRIVTSFLFITYPETDILLNPDIIPLAAELCAFNLNYHTQPNWQTYRQLLTFADYLAQSLVDMRPRDLIDVYAFMEANVTLLQPLQK
;
A
#
# COMPACT_ATOMS: atom_id res chain seq x y z
N MET A 1 46.48 37.35 -30.67
CA MET A 1 45.39 36.41 -31.03
C MET A 1 44.62 35.90 -29.79
N SER A 2 44.74 36.53 -28.62
CA SER A 2 44.09 36.08 -27.37
C SER A 2 42.76 36.77 -27.01
N ASN A 3 42.34 37.86 -27.66
CA ASN A 3 41.15 38.63 -27.24
C ASN A 3 39.79 37.97 -27.55
N ASN A 4 39.63 37.32 -28.70
CA ASN A 4 38.29 36.90 -29.15
C ASN A 4 37.64 35.82 -28.26
N ASN A 5 38.45 34.97 -27.62
CA ASN A 5 37.90 33.92 -26.75
C ASN A 5 37.50 34.48 -25.38
N ASP A 6 38.28 35.44 -24.86
CA ASP A 6 37.99 36.13 -23.61
C ASP A 6 36.72 36.99 -23.76
N ASP A 7 36.55 37.67 -24.89
CA ASP A 7 35.35 38.45 -25.22
C ASP A 7 34.11 37.54 -25.33
N ALA A 8 34.25 36.36 -25.95
CA ALA A 8 33.17 35.39 -26.07
C ALA A 8 32.75 34.82 -24.71
N ILE A 9 33.71 34.45 -23.86
CA ILE A 9 33.45 33.98 -22.50
C ILE A 9 32.79 35.08 -21.67
N SER A 10 33.29 36.32 -21.77
CA SER A 10 32.75 37.48 -21.08
C SER A 10 31.27 37.73 -21.46
N LEU A 11 30.94 37.63 -22.74
CA LEU A 11 29.56 37.77 -23.23
C LEU A 11 28.64 36.68 -22.65
N LEU A 12 29.08 35.41 -22.68
CA LEU A 12 28.28 34.30 -22.14
C LEU A 12 28.05 34.42 -20.63
N LEU A 13 29.08 34.79 -19.87
CA LEU A 13 28.95 35.02 -18.42
C LEU A 13 28.02 36.19 -18.11
N THR A 14 28.11 37.27 -18.91
CA THR A 14 27.23 38.44 -18.78
C THR A 14 25.78 38.05 -19.04
N ALA A 15 25.51 37.36 -20.15
CA ALA A 15 24.17 36.87 -20.51
C ALA A 15 23.61 35.91 -19.45
N LEU A 16 24.42 34.95 -18.98
CA LEU A 16 24.01 33.97 -17.97
C LEU A 16 23.66 34.66 -16.64
N ARG A 17 24.51 35.58 -16.17
CA ARG A 17 24.26 36.32 -14.92
C ARG A 17 22.97 37.14 -15.02
N PHE A 18 22.77 37.82 -16.15
CA PHE A 18 21.58 38.63 -16.37
C PHE A 18 20.31 37.77 -16.41
N ALA A 19 20.32 36.65 -17.13
CA ALA A 19 19.21 35.70 -17.15
C ALA A 19 18.92 35.13 -15.77
N ALA A 20 19.95 34.78 -15.00
CA ALA A 20 19.80 34.24 -13.66
C ALA A 20 19.14 35.25 -12.69
N ASP A 21 19.52 36.53 -12.77
CA ASP A 21 18.89 37.57 -11.95
C ASP A 21 17.43 37.83 -12.36
N LYS A 22 17.17 37.99 -13.66
CA LYS A 22 15.82 38.25 -14.19
C LYS A 22 14.84 37.10 -13.91
N HIS A 23 15.30 35.85 -13.94
CA HIS A 23 14.49 34.66 -13.69
C HIS A 23 14.58 34.14 -12.23
N ARG A 24 15.19 34.87 -11.29
CA ARG A 24 15.49 34.38 -9.92
C ARG A 24 14.26 33.87 -9.16
N ASP A 25 13.09 34.46 -9.42
CA ASP A 25 11.82 34.13 -8.76
C ASP A 25 10.92 33.23 -9.62
N GLN A 26 11.29 32.97 -10.88
CA GLN A 26 10.55 32.10 -11.79
C GLN A 26 10.90 30.62 -11.54
N ARG A 27 9.91 29.74 -11.69
CA ARG A 27 10.05 28.29 -11.54
C ARG A 27 9.51 27.54 -12.76
N ARG A 28 10.11 26.38 -13.08
CA ARG A 28 9.54 25.44 -14.05
C ARG A 28 8.25 24.84 -13.47
N LYS A 29 7.44 24.27 -14.35
CA LYS A 29 6.12 23.69 -14.01
C LYS A 29 6.21 22.19 -13.68
N ASP A 30 7.42 21.69 -13.45
CA ASP A 30 7.70 20.32 -13.04
C ASP A 30 7.32 20.09 -11.57
N ARG A 31 7.36 18.84 -11.13
CA ARG A 31 6.93 18.44 -9.76
C ARG A 31 7.69 19.15 -8.64
N ASN A 32 8.96 19.48 -8.88
CA ASN A 32 9.85 20.06 -7.87
C ASN A 32 9.87 21.59 -7.90
N ALA A 33 9.13 22.23 -8.83
CA ALA A 33 9.22 23.65 -9.10
C ALA A 33 10.69 24.09 -9.24
N SER A 34 11.42 23.46 -10.16
CA SER A 34 12.86 23.71 -10.33
C SER A 34 13.13 25.16 -10.77
N PRO A 35 14.28 25.78 -10.42
CA PRO A 35 14.62 27.14 -10.85
C PRO A 35 14.56 27.30 -12.38
N TYR A 36 13.95 28.39 -12.86
CA TYR A 36 13.71 28.56 -14.31
C TYR A 36 15.00 28.67 -15.13
N ILE A 37 16.06 29.26 -14.56
CA ILE A 37 17.37 29.43 -15.20
C ILE A 37 17.96 28.13 -15.77
N ASN A 38 17.58 26.97 -15.22
CA ASN A 38 17.99 25.67 -15.74
C ASN A 38 17.56 25.47 -17.20
N HIS A 39 16.44 26.06 -17.64
CA HIS A 39 15.93 25.93 -19.00
C HIS A 39 16.77 26.68 -20.04
N PRO A 40 17.04 28.00 -19.91
CA PRO A 40 17.98 28.68 -20.79
C PRO A 40 19.38 28.04 -20.85
N ILE A 41 19.90 27.57 -19.71
CA ILE A 41 21.18 26.84 -19.66
C ILE A 41 21.11 25.55 -20.50
N GLN A 42 20.03 24.78 -20.37
CA GLN A 42 19.85 23.54 -21.12
C GLN A 42 19.74 23.78 -22.63
N ILE A 43 19.08 24.86 -23.06
CA ILE A 43 19.02 25.23 -24.48
C ILE A 43 20.42 25.53 -25.01
N ALA A 44 21.21 26.34 -24.30
CA ALA A 44 22.59 26.63 -24.68
C ALA A 44 23.46 25.36 -24.74
N ASP A 45 23.27 24.43 -23.80
CA ASP A 45 23.97 23.14 -23.78
C ASP A 45 23.60 22.25 -24.98
N ILE A 46 22.31 22.18 -25.36
CA ILE A 46 21.84 21.44 -26.53
C ILE A 46 22.41 22.03 -27.83
N LEU A 47 22.37 23.37 -27.97
CA LEU A 47 22.97 24.05 -29.11
C LEU A 47 24.46 23.73 -29.23
N TRP A 48 25.20 23.75 -28.12
CA TRP A 48 26.62 23.45 -28.11
C TRP A 48 26.94 21.98 -28.42
N LYS A 49 26.34 21.05 -27.67
CA LYS A 49 26.70 19.61 -27.70
C LYS A 49 26.07 18.88 -28.88
N ILE A 50 24.79 19.14 -29.16
CA ILE A 50 24.04 18.43 -30.20
C ILE A 50 24.10 19.23 -31.51
N GLY A 51 23.80 20.52 -31.44
CA GLY A 51 23.75 21.38 -32.64
C GLY A 51 25.11 21.80 -33.19
N GLY A 52 26.21 21.53 -32.48
CA GLY A 52 27.55 21.95 -32.90
C GLY A 52 27.71 23.47 -33.02
N VAL A 53 26.85 24.25 -32.37
CA VAL A 53 26.83 25.72 -32.49
C VAL A 53 28.01 26.32 -31.74
N ARG A 54 28.80 27.15 -32.43
CA ARG A 54 29.94 27.89 -31.87
C ARG A 54 29.78 29.41 -32.00
N ASP A 55 28.69 29.87 -32.61
CA ASP A 55 28.35 31.29 -32.70
C ASP A 55 27.92 31.81 -31.32
N VAL A 56 28.75 32.65 -30.72
CA VAL A 56 28.55 33.15 -29.35
C VAL A 56 27.27 33.99 -29.23
N VAL A 57 26.88 34.70 -30.30
CA VAL A 57 25.63 35.48 -30.34
C VAL A 57 24.42 34.57 -30.20
N THR A 58 24.38 33.44 -30.91
CA THR A 58 23.30 32.45 -30.79
C THR A 58 23.23 31.84 -29.39
N LEU A 59 24.38 31.52 -28.79
CA LEU A 59 24.45 30.94 -27.44
C LEU A 59 24.04 31.95 -26.36
N ALA A 60 24.45 33.22 -26.47
CA ALA A 60 24.00 34.29 -25.60
C ALA A 60 22.49 34.56 -25.78
N GLY A 61 22.00 34.55 -27.02
CA GLY A 61 20.57 34.64 -27.33
C GLY A 61 19.76 33.53 -26.67
N ALA A 62 20.26 32.28 -26.67
CA ALA A 62 19.62 31.15 -26.00
C ALA A 62 19.49 31.33 -24.48
N LEU A 63 20.53 31.87 -23.84
CA LEU A 63 20.49 32.20 -22.41
C LEU A 63 19.45 33.29 -22.08
N LEU A 64 19.17 34.18 -23.04
CA LEU A 64 18.32 35.37 -22.84
C LEU A 64 16.92 35.26 -23.45
N HIS A 65 16.61 34.19 -24.18
CA HIS A 65 15.46 34.13 -25.08
C HIS A 65 14.10 34.45 -24.43
N ASP A 66 13.91 34.06 -23.16
CA ASP A 66 12.68 34.28 -22.40
C ASP A 66 12.71 35.55 -21.53
N THR A 67 13.83 36.29 -21.50
CA THR A 67 13.96 37.43 -20.58
C THR A 67 12.99 38.55 -20.92
N LEU A 68 12.88 38.93 -22.21
CA LEU A 68 11.89 39.92 -22.66
C LEU A 68 10.46 39.41 -22.57
N GLU A 69 10.25 38.10 -22.71
CA GLU A 69 8.92 37.52 -22.65
C GLU A 69 8.42 37.45 -21.19
N ASP A 70 9.18 36.83 -20.29
CA ASP A 70 8.71 36.37 -18.98
C ASP A 70 9.16 37.21 -17.77
N THR A 71 9.99 38.23 -17.98
CA THR A 71 10.56 39.03 -16.89
C THR A 71 10.30 40.53 -17.09
N ASN A 72 10.92 41.37 -16.26
CA ASN A 72 10.92 42.83 -16.41
C ASN A 72 12.16 43.34 -17.17
N ALA A 73 12.82 42.49 -17.97
CA ALA A 73 13.93 42.90 -18.81
C ALA A 73 13.48 43.85 -19.93
N THR A 74 14.33 44.82 -20.30
CA THR A 74 14.06 45.71 -21.43
C THR A 74 15.03 45.48 -22.60
N PRO A 75 14.63 45.80 -23.85
CA PRO A 75 15.52 45.75 -25.00
C PRO A 75 16.82 46.54 -24.81
N GLU A 76 16.74 47.70 -24.15
CA GLU A 76 17.88 48.59 -23.90
C GLU A 76 18.91 47.95 -22.95
N GLU A 77 18.44 47.21 -21.93
CA GLU A 77 19.32 46.47 -21.03
C GLU A 77 20.12 45.40 -21.79
N ILE A 78 19.44 44.61 -22.64
CA ILE A 78 20.09 43.57 -23.45
C ILE A 78 21.05 44.19 -24.46
N GLN A 79 20.66 45.27 -25.13
CA GLN A 79 21.53 45.98 -26.07
C GLN A 79 22.82 46.46 -25.41
N THR A 80 22.68 47.07 -24.23
CA THR A 80 23.81 47.65 -23.48
C THR A 80 24.75 46.57 -22.97
N LEU A 81 24.21 45.45 -22.47
CA LEU A 81 25.01 44.39 -21.86
C LEU A 81 25.58 43.38 -22.87
N CYS A 82 24.83 43.07 -23.92
CA CYS A 82 25.12 41.94 -24.82
C CYS A 82 25.21 42.34 -26.30
N GLY A 83 24.93 43.59 -26.64
CA GLY A 83 25.03 44.12 -27.99
C GLY A 83 23.78 43.93 -28.85
N VAL A 84 23.77 44.64 -30.00
CA VAL A 84 22.62 44.71 -30.91
C VAL A 84 22.31 43.39 -31.61
N GLU A 85 23.33 42.58 -31.91
CA GLU A 85 23.11 41.28 -32.57
C GLU A 85 22.39 40.29 -31.66
N VAL A 86 22.76 40.24 -30.37
CA VAL A 86 22.08 39.39 -29.38
C VAL A 86 20.64 39.87 -29.19
N LEU A 87 20.43 41.18 -29.05
CA LEU A 87 19.08 41.74 -28.97
C LEU A 87 18.22 41.35 -30.18
N SER A 88 18.77 41.42 -31.39
CA SER A 88 18.06 41.05 -32.61
C SER A 88 17.57 39.60 -32.54
N VAL A 89 18.42 38.67 -32.11
CA VAL A 89 18.05 37.25 -31.97
C VAL A 89 16.98 37.07 -30.89
N VAL A 90 17.11 37.74 -29.74
CA VAL A 90 16.12 37.65 -28.65
C VAL A 90 14.75 38.19 -29.09
N ASN A 91 14.72 39.30 -29.83
CA ASN A 91 13.48 39.86 -30.37
C ASN A 91 12.78 38.90 -31.35
N GLU A 92 13.51 38.21 -32.20
CA GLU A 92 12.95 37.24 -33.15
C GLU A 92 12.24 36.06 -32.46
N VAL A 93 12.66 35.71 -31.25
CA VAL A 93 12.14 34.55 -30.51
C VAL A 93 11.17 34.90 -29.38
N THR A 94 11.01 36.19 -29.08
CA THR A 94 10.07 36.71 -28.07
C THR A 94 8.65 36.76 -28.65
N ASP A 95 7.68 36.13 -27.98
CA ASP A 95 6.28 36.24 -28.40
C ASP A 95 5.61 37.54 -27.91
N ASP A 96 4.70 38.08 -28.73
CA ASP A 96 3.86 39.21 -28.35
C ASP A 96 2.78 38.79 -27.33
N LYS A 97 3.03 39.09 -26.05
CA LYS A 97 2.12 38.79 -24.93
C LYS A 97 0.80 39.56 -24.94
N THR A 98 0.61 40.56 -25.81
CA THR A 98 -0.69 41.24 -25.96
C THR A 98 -1.72 40.37 -26.69
N LEU A 99 -1.25 39.37 -27.43
CA LEU A 99 -2.10 38.46 -28.20
C LEU A 99 -2.62 37.30 -27.36
N SER A 100 -3.79 36.77 -27.77
CA SER A 100 -4.32 35.55 -27.17
C SER A 100 -3.36 34.37 -27.35
N LYS A 101 -3.41 33.42 -26.43
CA LYS A 101 -2.54 32.22 -26.49
C LYS A 101 -2.72 31.41 -27.78
N VAL A 102 -3.94 31.36 -28.32
CA VAL A 102 -4.23 30.65 -29.58
C VAL A 102 -3.56 31.39 -30.73
N GLU A 103 -3.67 32.72 -30.75
CA GLU A 103 -3.08 33.56 -31.79
C GLU A 103 -1.55 33.54 -31.75
N ARG A 104 -0.93 33.59 -30.57
CA ARG A 104 0.52 33.40 -30.41
C ARG A 104 1.00 32.08 -31.00
N LYS A 105 0.31 30.99 -30.69
CA LYS A 105 0.62 29.66 -31.23
C LYS A 105 0.51 29.59 -32.75
N ARG A 106 -0.49 30.25 -33.35
CA ARG A 106 -0.67 30.34 -34.81
C ARG A 106 0.50 31.10 -35.45
N ARG A 107 0.85 32.27 -34.91
CA ARG A 107 1.96 33.09 -35.41
C ARG A 107 3.31 32.40 -35.34
N GLN A 108 3.55 31.59 -34.31
CA GLN A 108 4.79 30.80 -34.23
C GLN A 108 4.94 29.83 -35.42
N ILE A 109 3.84 29.27 -35.95
CA ILE A 109 3.89 28.40 -37.13
C ILE A 109 4.15 29.23 -38.38
N GLU A 110 3.45 30.35 -38.54
CA GLU A 110 3.51 31.18 -39.75
C GLU A 110 4.86 31.87 -39.94
N HIS A 111 5.47 32.36 -38.86
CA HIS A 111 6.75 33.06 -38.93
C HIS A 111 7.97 32.13 -38.81
N ALA A 112 7.78 30.84 -38.52
CA ALA A 112 8.89 29.91 -38.31
C ALA A 112 9.88 29.91 -39.50
N SER A 113 9.37 29.89 -40.73
CA SER A 113 10.20 29.85 -41.94
C SER A 113 10.95 31.16 -42.23
N SER A 114 10.46 32.30 -41.73
CA SER A 114 11.07 33.63 -41.95
C SER A 114 12.13 34.01 -40.92
N LEU A 115 12.30 33.22 -39.85
CA LEU A 115 13.33 33.47 -38.83
C LEU A 115 14.74 33.34 -39.39
N SER A 116 15.67 34.12 -38.83
CA SER A 116 17.10 33.99 -39.10
C SER A 116 17.63 32.61 -38.69
N ILE A 117 18.78 32.20 -39.25
CA ILE A 117 19.42 30.91 -38.92
C ILE A 117 19.66 30.81 -37.40
N ARG A 118 20.16 31.89 -36.78
CA ARG A 118 20.39 31.97 -35.33
C ARG A 118 19.10 31.71 -34.54
N ALA A 119 18.02 32.41 -34.89
CA ALA A 119 16.71 32.26 -34.24
C ALA A 119 16.06 30.88 -34.48
N LYS A 120 16.21 30.30 -35.67
CA LYS A 120 15.71 28.95 -35.98
C LYS A 120 16.39 27.88 -35.12
N GLN A 121 17.73 27.93 -35.01
CA GLN A 121 18.48 26.99 -34.18
C GLN A 121 18.07 27.09 -32.71
N LEU A 122 17.95 28.31 -32.19
CA LEU A 122 17.47 28.57 -30.83
C LEU A 122 16.06 28.00 -30.61
N LYS A 123 15.10 28.32 -31.50
CA LYS A 123 13.74 27.78 -31.37
C LYS A 123 13.69 26.25 -31.47
N LEU A 124 14.53 25.63 -32.30
CA LEU A 124 14.64 24.16 -32.34
C LEU A 124 15.07 23.61 -30.98
N ALA A 125 16.13 24.17 -30.38
CA ALA A 125 16.62 23.74 -29.07
C ALA A 125 15.59 23.98 -27.94
N ASP A 126 14.86 25.10 -27.96
CA ASP A 126 13.73 25.34 -27.06
C ASP A 126 12.64 24.24 -27.20
N LYS A 127 12.23 23.91 -28.43
CA LYS A 127 11.23 22.86 -28.66
C LYS A 127 11.71 21.48 -28.22
N ILE A 128 13.00 21.17 -28.42
CA ILE A 128 13.60 19.93 -27.90
C ILE A 128 13.46 19.85 -26.38
N CYS A 129 13.88 20.89 -25.65
CA CYS A 129 13.75 20.96 -24.18
C CYS A 129 12.31 20.76 -23.74
N ASN A 130 11.37 21.47 -24.36
CA ASN A 130 9.97 21.41 -23.96
C ASN A 130 9.33 20.05 -24.27
N VAL A 131 9.60 19.44 -25.42
CA VAL A 131 9.10 18.09 -25.75
C VAL A 131 9.72 17.05 -24.80
N TYR A 132 11.00 17.19 -24.46
CA TYR A 132 11.66 16.34 -23.47
C TYR A 132 10.95 16.42 -22.11
N ASP A 133 10.63 17.63 -21.64
CA ASP A 133 9.91 17.85 -20.38
C ASP A 133 8.51 17.25 -20.42
N ILE A 134 7.79 17.33 -21.55
CA ILE A 134 6.48 16.67 -21.71
C ILE A 134 6.58 15.15 -21.54
N ALA A 135 7.70 14.55 -21.92
CA ALA A 135 7.94 13.11 -21.82
C ALA A 135 8.44 12.67 -20.43
N HIS A 136 9.23 13.50 -19.72
CA HIS A 136 9.92 13.10 -18.49
C HIS A 136 9.39 13.77 -17.21
N ALA A 137 9.00 15.03 -17.31
CA ALA A 137 8.57 15.85 -16.18
C ALA A 137 7.40 16.76 -16.58
N PRO A 138 6.26 16.18 -17.03
CA PRO A 138 5.16 16.97 -17.56
C PRO A 138 4.55 17.90 -16.50
N PRO A 139 3.99 19.05 -16.91
CA PRO A 139 3.31 19.92 -15.96
C PRO A 139 2.15 19.23 -15.24
N LEU A 140 2.09 19.37 -13.92
CA LEU A 140 1.14 18.65 -13.04
C LEU A 140 -0.33 18.81 -13.44
N ASN A 141 -0.69 19.96 -14.02
CA ASN A 141 -2.06 20.30 -14.41
C ASN A 141 -2.37 20.08 -15.90
N TRP A 142 -1.47 19.44 -16.66
CA TRP A 142 -1.72 19.16 -18.07
C TRP A 142 -2.41 17.82 -18.26
N SER A 143 -3.61 17.86 -18.86
CA SER A 143 -4.27 16.65 -19.33
C SER A 143 -3.43 15.96 -20.42
N ARG A 144 -3.65 14.66 -20.58
CA ARG A 144 -3.03 13.88 -21.67
C ARG A 144 -3.34 14.47 -23.05
N LYS A 145 -4.59 14.88 -23.28
CA LYS A 145 -5.01 15.60 -24.49
C LYS A 145 -4.16 16.86 -24.69
N ARG A 146 -3.99 17.68 -23.65
CA ARG A 146 -3.18 18.90 -23.75
C ARG A 146 -1.70 18.62 -24.05
N ARG A 147 -1.13 17.53 -23.53
CA ARG A 147 0.24 17.09 -23.87
C ARG A 147 0.32 16.67 -25.33
N HIS A 148 -0.63 15.87 -25.80
CA HIS A 148 -0.74 15.47 -27.21
C HIS A 148 -0.87 16.68 -28.15
N ASP A 149 -1.79 17.61 -27.85
CA ASP A 149 -2.00 18.85 -28.61
C ASP A 149 -0.73 19.71 -28.65
N TYR A 150 0.07 19.71 -27.57
CA TYR A 150 1.36 20.40 -27.54
C TYR A 150 2.38 19.75 -28.46
N LEU A 151 2.50 18.41 -28.45
CA LEU A 151 3.41 17.69 -29.34
C LEU A 151 3.07 17.94 -30.82
N GLN A 152 1.78 17.91 -31.17
CA GLN A 152 1.33 18.19 -32.53
C GLN A 152 1.62 19.64 -32.94
N TRP A 153 1.35 20.60 -32.06
CA TRP A 153 1.68 22.01 -32.32
C TRP A 153 3.19 22.23 -32.47
N SER A 154 4.00 21.60 -31.62
CA SER A 154 5.46 21.70 -31.68
C SER A 154 6.01 21.18 -33.01
N GLU A 155 5.47 20.06 -33.52
CA GLU A 155 5.84 19.50 -34.83
C GLU A 155 5.52 20.47 -35.98
N GLN A 156 4.38 21.16 -35.93
CA GLN A 156 4.01 22.17 -36.93
C GLN A 156 4.97 23.36 -36.93
N VAL A 157 5.39 23.83 -35.75
CA VAL A 157 6.39 24.91 -35.64
C VAL A 157 7.73 24.43 -36.20
N VAL A 158 8.20 23.25 -35.79
CA VAL A 158 9.50 22.70 -36.22
C VAL A 158 9.54 22.46 -37.73
N ALA A 159 8.43 22.10 -38.37
CA ALA A 159 8.36 21.97 -39.82
C ALA A 159 8.84 23.23 -40.57
N GLY A 160 8.54 24.44 -40.05
CA GLY A 160 9.03 25.70 -40.62
C GLY A 160 10.47 26.06 -40.23
N LEU A 161 11.04 25.40 -39.22
CA LEU A 161 12.41 25.65 -38.74
C LEU A 161 13.48 24.77 -39.41
N ARG A 162 13.08 23.70 -40.12
CA ARG A 162 13.99 22.73 -40.74
C ARG A 162 14.88 23.35 -41.83
N GLY A 163 15.97 22.65 -42.13
CA GLY A 163 16.94 23.01 -43.16
C GLY A 163 18.08 23.89 -42.68
N VAL A 164 18.25 24.04 -41.35
CA VAL A 164 19.32 24.88 -40.76
C VAL A 164 20.31 24.10 -39.91
N ASN A 165 19.88 23.00 -39.28
CA ASN A 165 20.75 22.21 -38.40
C ASN A 165 20.29 20.75 -38.33
N PRO A 166 20.83 19.88 -39.21
CA PRO A 166 20.40 18.48 -39.28
C PRO A 166 20.51 17.69 -37.96
N ALA A 167 21.51 18.02 -37.12
CA ALA A 167 21.71 17.34 -35.85
C ALA A 167 20.61 17.67 -34.83
N LEU A 168 20.23 18.95 -34.72
CA LEU A 168 19.09 19.36 -33.87
C LEU A 168 17.77 18.81 -34.42
N GLU A 169 17.58 18.83 -35.73
CA GLU A 169 16.37 18.32 -36.39
C GLU A 169 16.18 16.82 -36.13
N TYR A 170 17.24 16.02 -36.31
CA TYR A 170 17.23 14.59 -35.99
C TYR A 170 16.94 14.34 -34.50
N TYR A 171 17.63 15.07 -33.61
CA TYR A 171 17.42 14.91 -32.18
C TYR A 171 16.01 15.29 -31.73
N TYR A 172 15.42 16.33 -32.32
CA TYR A 172 14.02 16.67 -32.10
C TYR A 172 13.08 15.52 -32.49
N ASP A 173 13.32 14.89 -33.65
CA ASP A 173 12.50 13.77 -34.13
C ASP A 173 12.58 12.56 -33.19
N GLU A 174 13.76 12.26 -32.65
CA GLU A 174 13.93 11.21 -31.64
C GLU A 174 13.17 11.52 -30.35
N ILE A 175 13.32 12.75 -29.81
CA ILE A 175 12.64 13.14 -28.57
C ILE A 175 11.11 13.20 -28.77
N LEU A 176 10.63 13.63 -29.93
CA LEU A 176 9.21 13.61 -30.29
C LEU A 176 8.66 12.18 -30.37
N ALA A 177 9.39 11.26 -31.01
CA ALA A 177 9.02 9.85 -31.07
C ALA A 177 8.97 9.22 -29.68
N GLN A 178 9.96 9.49 -28.82
CA GLN A 178 9.96 9.04 -27.43
C GLN A 178 8.76 9.59 -26.63
N ALA A 179 8.45 10.87 -26.79
CA ALA A 179 7.31 11.51 -26.13
C ALA A 179 5.98 10.88 -26.57
N ARG A 180 5.81 10.62 -27.88
CA ARG A 180 4.63 9.93 -28.43
C ARG A 180 4.51 8.50 -27.91
N HIS A 181 5.61 7.74 -27.93
CA HIS A 181 5.63 6.37 -27.41
C HIS A 181 5.24 6.32 -25.93
N ARG A 182 5.75 7.24 -25.09
CA ARG A 182 5.32 7.32 -23.69
C ARG A 182 3.87 7.69 -23.54
N LEU A 183 3.37 8.68 -24.27
CA LEU A 183 1.96 9.03 -24.22
C LEU A 183 1.08 7.86 -24.69
N ALA A 184 1.51 7.05 -25.65
CA ALA A 184 0.82 5.83 -26.09
C ALA A 184 0.88 4.72 -25.03
N TYR A 185 2.04 4.49 -24.42
CA TYR A 185 2.20 3.56 -23.30
C TYR A 185 1.37 3.95 -22.07
N GLU A 186 1.23 5.26 -21.80
CA GLU A 186 0.29 5.79 -20.80
C GLU A 186 -1.18 5.56 -21.20
N GLN A 187 -1.51 5.43 -22.49
CA GLN A 187 -2.84 5.05 -22.98
C GLN A 187 -3.16 3.60 -22.70
N GLU A 188 -2.21 2.72 -22.99
CA GLU A 188 -2.34 1.28 -22.76
C GLU A 188 -2.36 0.97 -21.26
N ASN A 189 -1.68 1.79 -20.45
CA ASN A 189 -1.72 1.74 -18.98
C ASN A 189 -2.80 2.64 -18.34
N VAL A 190 -3.88 2.97 -19.06
CA VAL A 190 -5.10 3.46 -18.41
C VAL A 190 -5.66 2.33 -17.52
N ARG A 191 -5.23 2.35 -16.25
CA ARG A 191 -5.89 1.88 -15.02
C ARG A 191 -6.91 0.75 -15.18
N THR A 192 -6.57 -0.39 -15.75
CA THR A 192 -7.38 -1.61 -15.53
C THR A 192 -6.92 -2.25 -14.23
N PHE A 193 -7.40 -1.69 -13.11
CA PHE A 193 -7.37 -2.40 -11.84
C PHE A 193 -8.17 -3.69 -12.00
N ARG A 194 -7.57 -4.82 -11.65
CA ARG A 194 -8.25 -6.11 -11.60
C ARG A 194 -8.68 -6.38 -10.16
N VAL A 195 -9.77 -7.12 -10.02
CA VAL A 195 -10.14 -7.66 -8.70
C VAL A 195 -8.96 -8.49 -8.18
N GLY A 196 -8.61 -8.28 -6.91
CA GLY A 196 -7.45 -8.88 -6.26
C GLY A 196 -6.20 -7.99 -6.22
N ASP A 197 -6.11 -6.94 -7.05
CA ASP A 197 -4.93 -6.08 -7.09
C ASP A 197 -4.62 -5.44 -5.75
N ARG A 198 -3.34 -5.50 -5.36
CA ARG A 198 -2.82 -4.83 -4.17
C ARG A 198 -2.52 -3.37 -4.47
N VAL A 199 -2.99 -2.48 -3.61
CA VAL A 199 -2.92 -1.03 -3.81
C VAL A 199 -2.64 -0.26 -2.52
N ARG A 200 -2.13 0.97 -2.65
CA ARG A 200 -2.09 1.98 -1.58
C ARG A 200 -2.65 3.30 -2.06
N HIS A 201 -3.25 4.06 -1.14
CA HIS A 201 -3.72 5.40 -1.42
C HIS A 201 -2.61 6.45 -1.12
N PRO A 202 -2.06 7.16 -2.12
CA PRO A 202 -0.88 8.02 -1.93
C PRO A 202 -1.09 9.19 -0.97
N LYS A 203 -2.32 9.68 -0.85
CA LYS A 203 -2.68 10.80 0.04
C LYS A 203 -3.26 10.35 1.39
N LYS A 204 -3.42 9.04 1.59
CA LYS A 204 -4.06 8.45 2.77
C LYS A 204 -3.23 7.27 3.26
N PRO A 205 -1.98 7.51 3.69
CA PRO A 205 -1.09 6.43 4.12
C PRO A 205 -1.66 5.64 5.30
N GLU A 206 -2.48 6.26 6.15
CA GLU A 206 -3.14 5.64 7.30
C GLU A 206 -4.16 4.56 6.93
N TRP A 207 -4.65 4.54 5.69
CA TRP A 207 -5.49 3.45 5.19
C TRP A 207 -4.68 2.17 4.97
N GLY A 208 -3.35 2.28 4.88
CA GLY A 208 -2.46 1.15 4.71
C GLY A 208 -2.65 0.45 3.36
N LEU A 209 -2.35 -0.85 3.35
CA LEU A 209 -2.50 -1.71 2.18
C LEU A 209 -3.97 -1.96 1.87
N GLY A 210 -4.33 -2.04 0.59
CA GLY A 210 -5.67 -2.42 0.17
C GLY A 210 -5.70 -3.43 -0.97
N GLN A 211 -6.87 -4.03 -1.16
CA GLN A 211 -7.21 -4.96 -2.22
C GLN A 211 -8.39 -4.42 -3.02
N ILE A 212 -8.28 -4.41 -4.35
CA ILE A 212 -9.41 -4.12 -5.24
C ILE A 212 -10.43 -5.26 -5.16
N LEU A 213 -11.67 -4.93 -4.81
CA LEU A 213 -12.79 -5.87 -4.68
C LEU A 213 -13.65 -5.92 -5.94
N ALA A 214 -13.82 -4.75 -6.57
CA ALA A 214 -14.59 -4.60 -7.80
C ALA A 214 -14.08 -3.39 -8.57
N CYS A 215 -14.05 -3.51 -9.89
CA CYS A 215 -13.71 -2.43 -10.80
C CYS A 215 -14.84 -2.23 -11.81
N THR A 216 -15.25 -0.98 -12.00
CA THR A 216 -16.18 -0.52 -13.05
C THR A 216 -15.58 0.74 -13.65
N ASP A 217 -15.94 1.12 -14.88
CA ASP A 217 -15.37 2.29 -15.58
C ASP A 217 -15.41 3.59 -14.78
N LYS A 218 -16.33 3.71 -13.83
CA LYS A 218 -16.52 4.91 -13.00
C LYS A 218 -15.99 4.76 -11.57
N HIS A 219 -16.03 3.55 -11.02
CA HIS A 219 -15.76 3.31 -9.60
C HIS A 219 -14.89 2.09 -9.33
N LEU A 220 -14.00 2.26 -8.35
CA LEU A 220 -13.24 1.20 -7.71
C LEU A 220 -13.82 0.95 -6.32
N ARG A 221 -14.13 -0.30 -6.02
CA ARG A 221 -14.41 -0.75 -4.66
C ARG A 221 -13.15 -1.37 -4.11
N VAL A 222 -12.63 -0.81 -3.02
CA VAL A 222 -11.33 -1.20 -2.46
C VAL A 222 -11.50 -1.44 -0.98
N PHE A 223 -10.98 -2.55 -0.47
CA PHE A 223 -10.83 -2.75 0.97
C PHE A 223 -9.44 -2.30 1.40
N PHE A 224 -9.35 -1.44 2.41
CA PHE A 224 -8.10 -1.02 3.00
C PHE A 224 -8.00 -1.53 4.44
N VAL A 225 -6.87 -2.12 4.81
CA VAL A 225 -6.66 -2.68 6.16
C VAL A 225 -6.91 -1.62 7.25
N GLY A 226 -6.45 -0.39 7.07
CA GLY A 226 -6.64 0.68 8.06
C GLY A 226 -8.02 1.35 8.03
N ALA A 227 -8.84 1.13 7.00
CA ALA A 227 -10.02 1.97 6.76
C ALA A 227 -11.28 1.24 6.27
N GLY A 228 -11.21 -0.08 6.11
CA GLY A 228 -12.27 -0.91 5.59
C GLY A 228 -12.59 -0.62 4.12
N GLN A 229 -13.81 -0.94 3.72
CA GLN A 229 -14.26 -0.76 2.34
C GLN A 229 -14.45 0.73 1.99
N LYS A 230 -13.93 1.14 0.83
CA LYS A 230 -14.11 2.46 0.22
C LYS A 230 -14.59 2.33 -1.22
N LEU A 231 -15.49 3.23 -1.61
CA LEU A 231 -15.91 3.41 -3.00
C LEU A 231 -15.23 4.67 -3.55
N LEU A 232 -14.36 4.50 -4.54
CA LEU A 232 -13.50 5.55 -5.07
C LEU A 232 -13.85 5.81 -6.55
N ARG A 233 -13.80 7.06 -6.99
CA ARG A 233 -14.06 7.43 -8.40
C ARG A 233 -12.80 7.21 -9.23
N GLN A 234 -12.82 6.27 -10.17
CA GLN A 234 -11.63 5.80 -10.89
C GLN A 234 -10.89 6.94 -11.62
N GLU A 235 -11.61 7.89 -12.21
CA GLU A 235 -11.01 9.05 -12.89
C GLU A 235 -10.22 9.95 -11.95
N LYS A 236 -10.72 10.16 -10.72
CA LYS A 236 -10.16 11.09 -9.73
C LYS A 236 -9.18 10.43 -8.76
N THR A 237 -9.14 9.10 -8.72
CA THR A 237 -8.32 8.34 -7.77
C THR A 237 -7.05 7.82 -8.44
N LEU A 238 -5.91 8.28 -7.95
CA LEU A 238 -4.58 7.74 -8.25
C LEU A 238 -4.23 6.74 -7.15
N LEU A 239 -4.48 5.44 -7.35
CA LEU A 239 -3.94 4.40 -6.46
C LEU A 239 -2.59 3.94 -6.99
N ALA A 240 -1.65 3.71 -6.08
CA ALA A 240 -0.39 3.05 -6.41
C ALA A 240 -0.63 1.53 -6.35
N ARG A 241 -0.52 0.83 -7.49
CA ARG A 241 -0.50 -0.64 -7.52
C ARG A 241 0.83 -1.11 -6.98
N LEU A 242 0.82 -2.20 -6.21
CA LEU A 242 2.01 -2.79 -5.63
C LEU A 242 2.29 -4.15 -6.26
N ASP A 243 3.57 -4.52 -6.28
CA ASP A 243 3.99 -5.86 -6.63
C ASP A 243 3.42 -6.86 -5.60
N PRO A 244 2.76 -7.95 -6.02
CA PRO A 244 2.26 -8.99 -5.12
C PRO A 244 3.30 -9.51 -4.11
N GLN A 245 4.57 -9.60 -4.48
CA GLN A 245 5.64 -10.06 -3.57
C GLN A 245 5.93 -9.06 -2.45
N GLN A 246 5.76 -7.77 -2.72
CA GLN A 246 5.98 -6.69 -1.74
C GLN A 246 4.72 -6.32 -0.95
N ALA A 247 3.59 -6.95 -1.27
CA ALA A 247 2.28 -6.62 -0.74
C ALA A 247 1.54 -7.84 -0.15
N GLN A 248 2.32 -8.81 0.36
CA GLN A 248 1.77 -9.92 1.14
C GLN A 248 1.10 -9.38 2.40
N ASN A 249 -0.12 -9.83 2.67
CA ASN A 249 -0.86 -9.45 3.86
C ASN A 249 -1.93 -10.49 4.13
N ARG A 250 -1.76 -11.22 5.23
CA ARG A 250 -2.61 -12.38 5.55
C ARG A 250 -4.10 -12.05 5.65
N LEU A 251 -4.46 -10.87 6.18
CA LEU A 251 -5.85 -10.45 6.21
C LEU A 251 -6.42 -10.27 4.79
N LEU A 252 -5.65 -9.67 3.87
CA LEU A 252 -6.12 -9.51 2.49
C LEU A 252 -6.15 -10.84 1.72
N ASP A 253 -5.27 -11.78 2.07
CA ASP A 253 -5.22 -13.10 1.44
C ASP A 253 -6.45 -13.95 1.83
N ASP A 254 -6.92 -13.83 3.07
CA ASP A 254 -8.13 -14.49 3.59
C ASP A 254 -9.30 -13.52 3.82
N LEU A 255 -9.43 -12.49 2.97
CA LEU A 255 -10.42 -11.44 3.16
C LEU A 255 -11.87 -11.94 2.98
N LYS A 256 -12.71 -11.75 4.00
CA LYS A 256 -14.16 -11.97 3.93
C LYS A 256 -14.92 -10.67 4.09
N ILE A 257 -15.63 -10.27 3.03
CA ILE A 257 -16.53 -9.11 3.07
C ILE A 257 -17.95 -9.62 2.92
N SER A 258 -18.74 -9.45 3.97
CA SER A 258 -20.18 -9.73 3.92
C SER A 258 -20.88 -8.75 2.98
N SER A 259 -21.72 -9.24 2.09
CA SER A 259 -22.65 -8.42 1.29
C SER A 259 -23.87 -7.97 2.09
N GLU A 260 -24.16 -8.62 3.20
CA GLU A 260 -25.31 -8.38 4.07
C GLU A 260 -24.93 -7.46 5.24
N GLN A 261 -25.86 -6.58 5.64
CA GLN A 261 -25.75 -5.78 6.86
C GLN A 261 -25.75 -6.72 8.07
N LYS A 262 -24.56 -7.08 8.53
CA LYS A 262 -24.40 -7.90 9.72
C LYS A 262 -24.38 -7.06 10.99
N VAL A 263 -24.62 -7.74 12.12
CA VAL A 263 -24.79 -7.18 13.47
C VAL A 263 -23.56 -6.39 13.93
N ILE A 264 -22.35 -6.73 13.48
CA ILE A 264 -21.10 -6.11 13.93
C ILE A 264 -20.18 -5.83 12.74
N GLY A 265 -20.21 -4.61 12.19
CA GLY A 265 -19.41 -4.24 11.01
C GLY A 265 -17.90 -4.14 11.28
N TYR A 266 -17.09 -4.29 10.22
CA TYR A 266 -15.62 -4.23 10.26
C TYR A 266 -15.07 -3.07 11.11
N GLN A 267 -14.08 -3.38 11.96
CA GLN A 267 -13.33 -2.41 12.74
C GLN A 267 -11.84 -2.54 12.42
N PRO A 268 -11.16 -1.43 12.05
CA PRO A 268 -9.71 -1.45 11.91
C PRO A 268 -9.04 -1.89 13.22
N LEU A 269 -7.99 -2.71 13.12
CA LEU A 269 -7.30 -3.22 14.30
C LEU A 269 -6.83 -2.13 15.29
N PRO A 270 -6.31 -0.97 14.84
CA PRO A 270 -5.96 0.13 15.76
C PRO A 270 -7.14 0.58 16.65
N VAL A 271 -8.37 0.55 16.14
CA VAL A 271 -9.58 0.89 16.91
C VAL A 271 -9.89 -0.18 17.95
N LEU A 272 -9.71 -1.47 17.60
CA LEU A 272 -9.89 -2.57 18.55
C LEU A 272 -8.83 -2.56 19.65
N ILE A 273 -7.58 -2.20 19.31
CA ILE A 273 -6.49 -2.00 20.26
C ILE A 273 -6.82 -0.84 21.21
N GLU A 274 -7.19 0.32 20.68
CA GLU A 274 -7.56 1.49 21.48
C GLU A 274 -8.71 1.17 22.45
N ARG A 275 -9.74 0.47 21.97
CA ARG A 275 -10.86 0.04 22.81
C ARG A 275 -10.40 -0.90 23.93
N PHE A 276 -9.57 -1.89 23.61
CA PHE A 276 -9.05 -2.82 24.60
C PHE A 276 -8.21 -2.09 25.66
N LEU A 277 -7.32 -1.20 25.24
CA LEU A 277 -6.49 -0.40 26.15
C LEU A 277 -7.32 0.59 26.99
N HIS A 278 -8.38 1.16 26.43
CA HIS A 278 -9.29 2.02 27.19
C HIS A 278 -9.96 1.27 28.36
N GLN A 279 -10.33 0.01 28.15
CA GLN A 279 -10.91 -0.83 29.19
C GLN A 279 -9.84 -1.38 30.16
N TYR A 280 -8.67 -1.72 29.63
CA TYR A 280 -7.57 -2.38 30.33
C TYR A 280 -6.30 -1.54 30.14
N GLY A 281 -6.12 -0.48 30.92
CA GLY A 281 -5.07 0.55 30.71
C GLY A 281 -3.69 0.01 30.31
N GLU A 282 -3.14 -0.94 31.08
CA GLU A 282 -1.84 -1.60 30.80
C GLU A 282 -1.96 -2.83 29.86
N GLY A 283 -3.05 -2.90 29.09
CA GLY A 283 -3.39 -4.01 28.22
C GLY A 283 -3.41 -5.35 28.95
N PHE A 284 -2.65 -6.30 28.42
CA PHE A 284 -2.53 -7.68 28.92
C PHE A 284 -1.88 -7.79 30.31
N TYR A 285 -1.36 -6.69 30.86
CA TYR A 285 -0.67 -6.68 32.14
C TYR A 285 -1.50 -6.04 33.26
N SER A 286 -2.65 -5.42 32.93
CA SER A 286 -3.53 -4.83 33.94
C SER A 286 -4.13 -5.88 34.87
N GLU A 287 -4.27 -5.55 36.15
CA GLU A 287 -4.80 -6.48 37.16
C GLU A 287 -6.22 -6.95 36.83
N SER A 288 -7.07 -6.03 36.35
CA SER A 288 -8.45 -6.33 35.95
C SER A 288 -8.51 -7.32 34.78
N TYR A 289 -7.63 -7.18 33.78
CA TYR A 289 -7.49 -8.13 32.69
C TYR A 289 -7.04 -9.51 33.19
N LEU A 290 -5.96 -9.55 33.99
CA LEU A 290 -5.37 -10.80 34.45
C LEU A 290 -6.40 -11.64 35.23
N LYS A 291 -7.14 -10.98 36.12
CA LYS A 291 -8.21 -11.60 36.91
C LYS A 291 -9.36 -12.10 36.03
N THR A 292 -9.77 -11.32 35.03
CA THR A 292 -10.96 -11.61 34.22
C THR A 292 -10.72 -12.71 33.19
N TYR A 293 -9.59 -12.66 32.48
CA TYR A 293 -9.39 -13.50 31.29
C TYR A 293 -8.23 -14.49 31.39
N ARG A 294 -7.24 -14.26 32.26
CA ARG A 294 -5.99 -15.04 32.21
C ARG A 294 -5.84 -16.04 33.34
N GLN A 295 -6.19 -15.66 34.57
CA GLN A 295 -5.86 -16.42 35.78
C GLN A 295 -6.38 -17.87 35.72
N ALA A 296 -7.66 -18.07 35.38
CA ALA A 296 -8.27 -19.40 35.29
C ALA A 296 -7.56 -20.30 34.26
N ARG A 297 -7.23 -19.76 33.08
CA ARG A 297 -6.61 -20.49 31.97
C ARG A 297 -5.16 -20.87 32.29
N ILE A 298 -4.41 -19.99 32.96
CA ILE A 298 -3.04 -20.30 33.43
C ILE A 298 -3.06 -21.31 34.59
N SER A 299 -4.03 -21.22 35.50
CA SER A 299 -4.22 -22.23 36.54
C SER A 299 -4.50 -23.61 35.93
N ALA A 300 -5.33 -23.67 34.90
CA ALA A 300 -5.61 -24.91 34.17
C ALA A 300 -4.37 -25.45 33.44
N HIS A 301 -3.59 -24.58 32.78
CA HIS A 301 -2.32 -24.99 32.16
C HIS A 301 -1.36 -25.57 33.19
N THR A 302 -1.24 -24.92 34.36
CA THR A 302 -0.42 -25.40 35.48
C THR A 302 -0.91 -26.75 36.00
N ALA A 303 -2.24 -26.93 36.14
CA ALA A 303 -2.84 -28.20 36.53
C ALA A 303 -2.58 -29.30 35.49
N MET A 304 -2.64 -28.98 34.20
CA MET A 304 -2.28 -29.91 33.11
C MET A 304 -0.84 -30.39 33.24
N GLN A 305 0.11 -29.46 33.45
CA GLN A 305 1.53 -29.82 33.61
C GLN A 305 1.80 -30.64 34.89
N ASN A 306 1.09 -30.37 35.98
CA ASN A 306 1.31 -31.04 37.26
C ASN A 306 0.64 -32.42 37.34
N TYR A 307 -0.58 -32.53 36.83
CA TYR A 307 -1.44 -33.71 37.06
C TYR A 307 -1.60 -34.60 35.84
N LEU A 308 -1.45 -34.07 34.62
CA LEU A 308 -1.73 -34.82 33.40
C LEU A 308 -0.74 -34.50 32.25
N ASN A 309 0.53 -34.27 32.58
CA ASN A 309 1.59 -34.16 31.58
C ASN A 309 1.82 -35.50 30.85
N GLN A 310 2.59 -35.46 29.75
CA GLN A 310 2.84 -36.62 28.90
C GLN A 310 3.33 -37.86 29.66
N THR A 311 4.23 -37.70 30.62
CA THR A 311 4.80 -38.80 31.42
C THR A 311 3.71 -39.44 32.28
N THR A 312 3.02 -38.65 33.10
CA THR A 312 1.96 -39.10 34.00
C THR A 312 0.80 -39.73 33.22
N PHE A 313 0.38 -39.09 32.12
CA PHE A 313 -0.70 -39.60 31.26
C PHE A 313 -0.29 -40.96 30.65
N SER A 314 0.93 -41.09 30.12
CA SER A 314 1.41 -42.36 29.56
C SER A 314 1.46 -43.49 30.60
N GLN A 315 1.80 -43.16 31.86
CA GLN A 315 1.80 -44.12 32.95
C GLN A 315 0.38 -44.60 33.28
N LEU A 316 -0.55 -43.69 33.48
CA LEU A 316 -1.95 -44.02 33.79
C LEU A 316 -2.58 -44.87 32.67
N LEU A 317 -2.24 -44.62 31.40
CA LEU A 317 -2.68 -45.45 30.28
C LEU A 317 -2.12 -46.87 30.33
N ARG A 318 -0.83 -47.05 30.66
CA ARG A 318 -0.22 -48.39 30.82
C ARG A 318 -0.86 -49.16 31.97
N GLU A 319 -1.19 -48.46 33.05
CA GLU A 319 -1.90 -48.99 34.22
C GLU A 319 -3.41 -49.20 33.97
N LYS A 320 -3.92 -48.78 32.81
CA LYS A 320 -5.35 -48.80 32.43
C LYS A 320 -6.24 -48.03 33.42
N ASN A 321 -5.69 -47.02 34.10
CA ASN A 321 -6.43 -46.17 35.02
C ASN A 321 -7.15 -45.05 34.25
N TYR A 322 -8.11 -45.46 33.41
CA TYR A 322 -8.84 -44.55 32.53
C TYR A 322 -9.75 -43.59 33.30
N GLN A 323 -10.31 -44.04 34.43
CA GLN A 323 -11.15 -43.21 35.29
C GLN A 323 -10.37 -42.00 35.82
N GLU A 324 -9.19 -42.21 36.40
CA GLU A 324 -8.33 -41.12 36.90
C GLU A 324 -7.95 -40.12 35.80
N ILE A 325 -7.66 -40.60 34.59
CA ILE A 325 -7.38 -39.72 33.44
C ILE A 325 -8.59 -38.83 33.14
N CYS A 326 -9.79 -39.39 33.14
CA CYS A 326 -11.03 -38.65 32.87
C CYS A 326 -11.31 -37.62 33.97
N GLU A 327 -11.20 -38.01 35.23
CA GLU A 327 -11.40 -37.12 36.39
C GLU A 327 -10.42 -35.94 36.37
N ARG A 328 -9.13 -36.19 36.11
CA ARG A 328 -8.13 -35.12 35.95
C ARG A 328 -8.43 -34.22 34.76
N SER A 329 -8.83 -34.81 33.62
CA SER A 329 -9.15 -34.05 32.40
C SER A 329 -10.32 -33.10 32.61
N VAL A 330 -11.39 -33.57 33.27
CA VAL A 330 -12.56 -32.75 33.63
C VAL A 330 -12.15 -31.62 34.57
N MET A 331 -11.45 -31.95 35.67
CA MET A 331 -10.98 -30.95 36.64
C MET A 331 -10.14 -29.84 35.99
N ILE A 332 -9.23 -30.20 35.08
CA ILE A 332 -8.37 -29.25 34.36
C ILE A 332 -9.22 -28.32 33.47
N ILE A 333 -10.16 -28.86 32.71
CA ILE A 333 -11.04 -28.07 31.84
C ILE A 333 -11.95 -27.14 32.65
N GLU A 334 -12.52 -27.63 33.74
CA GLU A 334 -13.39 -26.83 34.60
C GLU A 334 -12.62 -25.67 35.25
N THR A 335 -11.37 -25.93 35.66
CA THR A 335 -10.44 -24.90 36.16
C THR A 335 -10.24 -23.78 35.15
N ALA A 336 -10.25 -24.09 33.84
CA ALA A 336 -10.07 -23.09 32.79
C ALA A 336 -11.30 -22.19 32.59
N GLN A 337 -12.48 -22.60 33.07
CA GLN A 337 -13.76 -21.90 32.91
C GLN A 337 -14.11 -21.58 31.44
N VAL A 338 -13.80 -22.51 30.54
CA VAL A 338 -13.98 -22.31 29.08
C VAL A 338 -15.22 -22.99 28.49
N LEU A 339 -15.84 -23.93 29.20
CA LEU A 339 -17.04 -24.64 28.74
C LEU A 339 -18.33 -23.97 29.22
N SER A 340 -19.37 -24.02 28.39
CA SER A 340 -20.75 -23.77 28.82
C SER A 340 -21.30 -24.93 29.65
N ASP A 341 -22.36 -24.71 30.40
CA ASP A 341 -22.95 -25.76 31.25
C ASP A 341 -23.47 -26.96 30.44
N ILE A 342 -23.99 -26.72 29.23
CA ILE A 342 -24.42 -27.79 28.31
C ILE A 342 -23.24 -28.67 27.89
N GLU A 343 -22.10 -28.07 27.57
CA GLU A 343 -20.91 -28.82 27.15
C GLU A 343 -20.26 -29.57 28.31
N LYS A 344 -20.31 -29.03 29.53
CA LYS A 344 -19.86 -29.76 30.74
C LYS A 344 -20.69 -31.02 30.93
N ILE A 345 -22.01 -30.89 30.94
CA ILE A 345 -22.94 -32.02 31.09
C ILE A 345 -22.69 -33.07 30.00
N SER A 346 -22.57 -32.63 28.75
CA SER A 346 -22.29 -33.52 27.62
C SER A 346 -20.97 -34.30 27.77
N LEU A 347 -19.91 -33.65 28.27
CA LEU A 347 -18.64 -34.33 28.53
C LEU A 347 -18.75 -35.33 29.69
N GLU A 348 -19.39 -34.94 30.79
CA GLU A 348 -19.58 -35.79 31.96
C GLU A 348 -20.44 -37.02 31.65
N GLU A 349 -21.57 -36.84 30.97
CA GLU A 349 -22.44 -37.93 30.50
C GLU A 349 -21.69 -38.89 29.57
N GLY A 350 -20.88 -38.34 28.66
CA GLY A 350 -20.03 -39.13 27.76
C GLY A 350 -18.97 -39.97 28.50
N LEU A 351 -18.64 -39.66 29.75
CA LEU A 351 -17.60 -40.32 30.55
C LEU A 351 -18.14 -41.24 31.65
N GLN A 352 -19.45 -41.50 31.69
CA GLN A 352 -20.07 -42.35 32.71
C GLN A 352 -19.70 -43.83 32.61
N HIS A 353 -19.42 -44.32 31.39
CA HIS A 353 -19.18 -45.74 31.16
C HIS A 353 -17.69 -46.08 30.96
N PRO A 354 -17.18 -47.19 31.54
CA PRO A 354 -15.77 -47.58 31.43
C PRO A 354 -15.25 -47.70 29.99
N ALA A 355 -16.09 -48.16 29.05
CA ALA A 355 -15.73 -48.25 27.64
C ALA A 355 -15.48 -46.88 27.00
N GLN A 356 -16.29 -45.88 27.36
CA GLN A 356 -16.15 -44.50 26.87
C GLN A 356 -14.99 -43.79 27.56
N GLN A 357 -14.76 -44.01 28.85
CA GLN A 357 -13.58 -43.51 29.57
C GLN A 357 -12.28 -43.98 28.91
N ARG A 358 -12.21 -45.26 28.56
CA ARG A 358 -11.07 -45.82 27.81
C ARG A 358 -10.91 -45.15 26.44
N LEU A 359 -12.00 -45.06 25.66
CA LEU A 359 -11.98 -44.44 24.34
C LEU A 359 -11.48 -43.00 24.42
N PHE A 360 -12.03 -42.21 25.35
CA PHE A 360 -11.64 -40.83 25.59
C PHE A 360 -10.17 -40.70 25.98
N ALA A 361 -9.71 -41.47 26.98
CA ALA A 361 -8.34 -41.41 27.47
C ALA A 361 -7.31 -41.76 26.38
N GLU A 362 -7.55 -42.83 25.61
CA GLU A 362 -6.68 -43.24 24.51
C GLU A 362 -6.66 -42.19 23.38
N LYS A 363 -7.83 -41.63 23.02
CA LYS A 363 -7.95 -40.63 21.96
C LYS A 363 -7.38 -39.27 22.37
N LEU A 364 -7.57 -38.83 23.61
CA LEU A 364 -7.02 -37.59 24.14
C LEU A 364 -5.49 -37.65 24.21
N TYR A 365 -4.93 -38.78 24.67
CA TYR A 365 -3.47 -38.94 24.66
C TYR A 365 -2.89 -38.92 23.25
N GLN A 366 -3.54 -39.64 22.31
CA GLN A 366 -3.16 -39.57 20.90
C GLN A 366 -3.22 -38.14 20.40
N PHE A 367 -4.28 -37.41 20.71
CA PHE A 367 -4.49 -36.04 20.30
C PHE A 367 -3.38 -35.10 20.75
N LEU A 368 -3.01 -35.17 22.03
CA LEU A 368 -2.08 -34.24 22.64
C LEU A 368 -0.61 -34.61 22.40
N PHE A 369 -0.27 -35.90 22.41
CA PHE A 369 1.14 -36.31 22.59
C PHE A 369 1.69 -37.24 21.51
N ALA A 370 0.86 -37.77 20.60
CA ALA A 370 1.37 -38.66 19.57
C ALA A 370 2.08 -37.91 18.44
N GLU A 371 3.02 -38.58 17.76
CA GLU A 371 3.88 -37.97 16.72
C GLU A 371 3.18 -37.79 15.37
N GLN A 372 1.95 -38.26 15.19
CA GLN A 372 1.24 -38.10 13.92
C GLN A 372 0.93 -36.62 13.65
N ALA A 373 0.70 -36.29 12.37
CA ALA A 373 0.24 -34.97 11.96
C ALA A 373 -0.99 -34.54 12.78
N ILE A 374 -0.97 -33.29 13.28
CA ILE A 374 -2.02 -32.74 14.15
C ILE A 374 -3.43 -32.86 13.55
N GLU A 375 -3.57 -32.74 12.23
CA GLU A 375 -4.84 -32.94 11.53
C GLU A 375 -5.43 -34.34 11.76
N ALA A 376 -4.60 -35.38 11.60
CA ALA A 376 -5.04 -36.76 11.80
C ALA A 376 -5.43 -37.01 13.26
N ARG A 377 -4.64 -36.45 14.19
CA ARG A 377 -4.88 -36.51 15.64
C ARG A 377 -6.18 -35.80 16.02
N PHE A 378 -6.41 -34.60 15.49
CA PHE A 378 -7.63 -33.80 15.68
C PHE A 378 -8.87 -34.55 15.19
N ASN A 379 -8.84 -35.04 13.94
CA ASN A 379 -9.99 -35.74 13.35
C ASN A 379 -10.31 -37.03 14.12
N ALA A 380 -9.28 -37.77 14.57
CA ALA A 380 -9.46 -38.97 15.38
C ALA A 380 -10.09 -38.66 16.75
N PHE A 381 -9.71 -37.55 17.38
CA PHE A 381 -10.29 -37.13 18.66
C PHE A 381 -11.74 -36.69 18.51
N VAL A 382 -12.04 -35.86 17.50
CA VAL A 382 -13.42 -35.46 17.16
C VAL A 382 -14.30 -36.69 16.91
N ALA A 383 -13.83 -37.66 16.13
CA ALA A 383 -14.58 -38.90 15.87
C ALA A 383 -14.81 -39.75 17.15
N GLY A 384 -13.88 -39.70 18.11
CA GLY A 384 -14.06 -40.31 19.44
C GLY A 384 -15.16 -39.61 20.24
N LEU A 385 -15.10 -38.28 20.31
CA LEU A 385 -16.11 -37.47 21.02
C LEU A 385 -17.50 -37.56 20.38
N MET A 386 -17.60 -37.75 19.06
CA MET A 386 -18.89 -37.95 18.37
C MET A 386 -19.60 -39.22 18.85
N GLN A 387 -18.85 -40.29 19.14
CA GLN A 387 -19.41 -41.54 19.69
C GLN A 387 -19.93 -41.37 21.12
N MET A 388 -19.50 -40.31 21.81
CA MET A 388 -19.87 -39.96 23.18
C MET A 388 -20.88 -38.81 23.23
N ASN A 389 -21.36 -38.31 22.07
CA ASN A 389 -22.20 -37.13 21.96
C ASN A 389 -21.59 -35.88 22.65
N ALA A 390 -20.25 -35.76 22.61
CA ALA A 390 -19.46 -34.70 23.26
C ALA A 390 -18.57 -33.92 22.28
N ALA A 391 -18.86 -33.99 20.98
CA ALA A 391 -18.08 -33.34 19.93
C ALA A 391 -18.43 -31.84 19.78
N HIS A 392 -18.08 -31.05 20.79
CA HIS A 392 -18.25 -29.60 20.80
C HIS A 392 -16.92 -28.87 20.60
N TRP A 393 -16.96 -27.71 19.92
CA TRP A 393 -15.77 -26.92 19.62
C TRP A 393 -14.93 -26.57 20.86
N ARG A 394 -15.58 -26.12 21.94
CA ARG A 394 -14.90 -25.76 23.19
C ARG A 394 -14.28 -26.97 23.89
N ILE A 395 -14.89 -28.15 23.81
CA ILE A 395 -14.31 -29.39 24.36
C ILE A 395 -13.08 -29.80 23.55
N VAL A 396 -13.21 -29.86 22.22
CA VAL A 396 -12.12 -30.30 21.33
C VAL A 396 -10.89 -29.41 21.47
N THR A 397 -11.10 -28.09 21.43
CA THR A 397 -9.98 -27.12 21.34
C THR A 397 -9.42 -26.69 22.69
N SER A 398 -10.16 -26.83 23.78
CA SER A 398 -9.68 -26.46 25.12
C SER A 398 -8.48 -27.31 25.56
N PHE A 399 -8.45 -28.60 25.26
CA PHE A 399 -7.32 -29.46 25.63
C PHE A 399 -6.02 -29.02 24.97
N LEU A 400 -6.01 -28.70 23.67
CA LEU A 400 -4.83 -28.14 23.01
C LEU A 400 -4.49 -26.76 23.57
N PHE A 401 -5.47 -25.87 23.68
CA PHE A 401 -5.28 -24.52 24.20
C PHE A 401 -4.69 -24.47 25.62
N ILE A 402 -5.11 -25.39 26.49
CA ILE A 402 -4.61 -25.51 27.86
C ILE A 402 -3.23 -26.17 27.86
N THR A 403 -2.98 -27.16 27.01
CA THR A 403 -1.70 -27.89 27.00
C THR A 403 -0.58 -27.06 26.36
N TYR A 404 -0.88 -26.38 25.26
CA TYR A 404 0.06 -25.65 24.40
C TYR A 404 -0.42 -24.22 24.12
N PRO A 405 -0.51 -23.36 25.16
CA PRO A 405 -1.03 -22.01 25.00
C PRO A 405 -0.19 -21.15 24.04
N GLU A 406 1.07 -21.49 23.79
CA GLU A 406 1.91 -20.75 22.84
C GLU A 406 1.55 -21.03 21.37
N THR A 407 0.94 -22.17 21.05
CA THR A 407 0.72 -22.62 19.67
C THR A 407 -0.74 -22.84 19.32
N ASP A 408 -1.59 -23.13 20.29
CA ASP A 408 -2.98 -23.51 20.09
C ASP A 408 -3.95 -22.55 20.78
N ILE A 409 -5.17 -22.47 20.24
CA ILE A 409 -6.17 -21.49 20.66
C ILE A 409 -7.55 -22.12 20.84
N LEU A 410 -8.36 -21.56 21.74
CA LEU A 410 -9.74 -21.98 21.96
C LEU A 410 -10.65 -21.51 20.82
N LEU A 411 -11.49 -22.43 20.32
CA LEU A 411 -12.62 -22.07 19.49
C LEU A 411 -13.90 -22.02 20.33
N ASN A 412 -14.28 -20.81 20.73
CA ASN A 412 -15.59 -20.53 21.30
C ASN A 412 -16.55 -20.11 20.17
N PRO A 413 -17.62 -20.89 19.87
CA PRO A 413 -18.52 -20.62 18.76
C PRO A 413 -19.30 -19.30 18.89
N ASP A 414 -19.43 -18.78 20.12
CA ASP A 414 -20.14 -17.53 20.41
C ASP A 414 -19.25 -16.29 20.22
N ILE A 415 -17.93 -16.47 20.15
CA ILE A 415 -16.94 -15.39 20.14
C ILE A 415 -16.18 -15.35 18.82
N ILE A 416 -15.59 -16.47 18.42
CA ILE A 416 -14.59 -16.51 17.35
C ILE A 416 -15.18 -16.11 15.98
N PRO A 417 -16.37 -16.57 15.56
CA PRO A 417 -16.97 -16.11 14.30
C PRO A 417 -17.23 -14.60 14.27
N LEU A 418 -17.63 -14.01 15.41
CA LEU A 418 -17.86 -12.56 15.54
C LEU A 418 -16.55 -11.78 15.52
N ALA A 419 -15.50 -12.28 16.19
CA ALA A 419 -14.17 -11.68 16.16
C ALA A 419 -13.55 -11.69 14.76
N ALA A 420 -13.70 -12.80 14.02
CA ALA A 420 -13.26 -12.90 12.64
C ALA A 420 -14.01 -11.91 11.74
N GLU A 421 -15.31 -11.75 11.95
CA GLU A 421 -16.12 -10.77 11.22
C GLU A 421 -15.71 -9.32 11.49
N LEU A 422 -15.44 -8.98 12.75
CA LEU A 422 -14.91 -7.69 13.15
C LEU A 422 -13.63 -7.32 12.42
N CYS A 423 -12.79 -8.32 12.16
CA CYS A 423 -11.53 -8.16 11.47
C CYS A 423 -11.64 -8.39 9.95
N ALA A 424 -12.83 -8.68 9.40
CA ALA A 424 -13.06 -9.09 8.01
C ALA A 424 -12.23 -10.32 7.58
N PHE A 425 -11.94 -11.24 8.50
CA PHE A 425 -11.18 -12.46 8.25
C PHE A 425 -12.10 -13.64 7.86
N ASN A 426 -11.71 -14.42 6.85
CA ASN A 426 -12.47 -15.59 6.41
C ASN A 426 -12.16 -16.84 7.23
N LEU A 427 -12.90 -17.03 8.32
CA LEU A 427 -12.73 -18.22 9.17
C LEU A 427 -13.15 -19.55 8.50
N ASN A 428 -13.96 -19.50 7.42
CA ASN A 428 -14.63 -20.68 6.87
C ASN A 428 -15.30 -21.55 7.97
N TYR A 429 -16.06 -20.88 8.85
CA TYR A 429 -16.64 -21.50 10.04
C TYR A 429 -17.73 -22.52 9.72
N HIS A 430 -17.67 -23.67 10.38
CA HIS A 430 -18.73 -24.68 10.43
C HIS A 430 -19.08 -24.96 11.89
N THR A 431 -20.36 -25.27 12.15
CA THR A 431 -20.85 -25.53 13.51
C THR A 431 -20.29 -26.81 14.10
N GLN A 432 -20.03 -27.83 13.28
CA GLN A 432 -19.37 -29.06 13.73
C GLN A 432 -17.85 -28.93 13.72
N PRO A 433 -17.15 -29.43 14.76
CA PRO A 433 -15.69 -29.46 14.81
C PRO A 433 -15.05 -30.11 13.58
N ASN A 434 -14.16 -29.39 12.92
CA ASN A 434 -13.41 -29.89 11.76
C ASN A 434 -12.04 -29.20 11.66
N TRP A 435 -11.06 -29.89 11.10
CA TRP A 435 -9.69 -29.37 11.02
C TRP A 435 -9.59 -28.09 10.17
N GLN A 436 -10.33 -27.97 9.07
CA GLN A 436 -10.21 -26.83 8.16
C GLN A 436 -10.58 -25.50 8.83
N THR A 437 -11.68 -25.48 9.60
CA THR A 437 -12.05 -24.29 10.40
C THR A 437 -11.02 -24.02 11.49
N TYR A 438 -10.50 -25.05 12.17
CA TYR A 438 -9.50 -24.85 13.23
C TYR A 438 -8.16 -24.32 12.69
N ARG A 439 -7.69 -24.85 11.56
CA ARG A 439 -6.49 -24.37 10.87
C ARG A 439 -6.62 -22.90 10.45
N GLN A 440 -7.81 -22.49 9.99
CA GLN A 440 -8.08 -21.10 9.67
C GLN A 440 -8.09 -20.21 10.93
N LEU A 441 -8.60 -20.72 12.05
CA LEU A 441 -8.49 -20.03 13.34
C LEU A 441 -7.03 -19.84 13.78
N LEU A 442 -6.17 -20.85 13.64
CA LEU A 442 -4.74 -20.72 13.95
C LEU A 442 -4.07 -19.65 13.07
N THR A 443 -4.44 -19.60 11.79
CA THR A 443 -3.94 -18.57 10.86
C THR A 443 -4.40 -17.17 11.27
N PHE A 444 -5.65 -17.04 11.71
CA PHE A 444 -6.21 -15.78 12.23
C PHE A 444 -5.54 -15.34 13.54
N ALA A 445 -5.31 -16.29 14.45
CA ALA A 445 -4.62 -16.04 15.72
C ALA A 445 -3.18 -15.56 15.49
N ASP A 446 -2.43 -16.18 14.58
CA ASP A 446 -1.07 -15.73 14.23
C ASP A 446 -1.06 -14.33 13.60
N TYR A 447 -2.03 -14.02 12.73
CA TYR A 447 -2.20 -12.66 12.20
C TYR A 447 -2.42 -11.63 13.32
N LEU A 448 -3.30 -11.94 14.28
CA LEU A 448 -3.54 -11.06 15.42
C LEU A 448 -2.32 -10.95 16.33
N ALA A 449 -1.66 -12.06 16.66
CA ALA A 449 -0.45 -12.07 17.50
C ALA A 449 0.64 -11.15 16.92
N GLN A 450 0.91 -11.26 15.62
CA GLN A 450 1.88 -10.41 14.92
C GLN A 450 1.45 -8.94 14.91
N SER A 451 0.15 -8.68 14.75
CA SER A 451 -0.37 -7.32 14.70
C SER A 451 -0.49 -6.66 16.08
N LEU A 452 -0.48 -7.45 17.15
CA LEU A 452 -0.54 -7.02 18.55
C LEU A 452 0.85 -6.98 19.21
N VAL A 453 1.94 -7.10 18.44
CA VAL A 453 3.31 -7.20 18.95
C VAL A 453 3.68 -6.06 19.91
N ASP A 454 3.20 -4.85 19.67
CA ASP A 454 3.45 -3.69 20.52
C ASP A 454 2.81 -3.82 21.91
N MET A 455 1.72 -4.57 22.02
CA MET A 455 1.07 -4.91 23.30
C MET A 455 1.74 -6.09 24.01
N ARG A 456 2.70 -6.76 23.37
CA ARG A 456 3.49 -7.87 23.92
C ARG A 456 2.62 -9.00 24.50
N PRO A 457 1.75 -9.64 23.70
CA PRO A 457 1.04 -10.84 24.14
C PRO A 457 2.05 -11.92 24.54
N ARG A 458 1.77 -12.65 25.62
CA ARG A 458 2.65 -13.75 26.10
C ARG A 458 2.46 -15.03 25.29
N ASP A 459 1.23 -15.28 24.88
CA ASP A 459 0.77 -16.52 24.27
C ASP A 459 -0.62 -16.31 23.64
N LEU A 460 -1.23 -17.37 23.11
CA LEU A 460 -2.55 -17.32 22.49
C LEU A 460 -3.70 -17.18 23.50
N ILE A 461 -3.44 -17.26 24.82
CA ILE A 461 -4.44 -16.87 25.83
C ILE A 461 -4.69 -15.37 25.74
N ASP A 462 -3.62 -14.56 25.59
CA ASP A 462 -3.74 -13.11 25.45
C ASP A 462 -4.44 -12.74 24.12
N VAL A 463 -4.14 -13.45 23.03
CA VAL A 463 -4.78 -13.24 21.71
C VAL A 463 -6.27 -13.62 21.74
N TYR A 464 -6.62 -14.77 22.36
CA TYR A 464 -8.01 -15.17 22.54
C TYR A 464 -8.78 -14.16 23.40
N ALA A 465 -8.20 -13.71 24.51
CA ALA A 465 -8.83 -12.73 25.38
C ALA A 465 -9.03 -11.37 24.70
N PHE A 466 -8.12 -10.96 23.82
CA PHE A 466 -8.30 -9.76 23.00
C PHE A 466 -9.55 -9.86 22.09
N MET A 467 -9.74 -11.01 21.45
CA MET A 467 -10.93 -11.28 20.63
C MET A 467 -12.21 -11.29 21.47
N GLU A 468 -12.19 -12.02 22.59
CA GLU A 468 -13.32 -12.15 23.51
C GLU A 468 -13.74 -10.81 24.11
N ALA A 469 -12.79 -10.01 24.59
CA ALA A 469 -13.06 -8.69 25.14
C ALA A 469 -13.69 -7.76 24.08
N ASN A 470 -13.15 -7.72 22.87
CA ASN A 470 -13.67 -6.83 21.82
C ASN A 470 -15.06 -7.23 21.33
N VAL A 471 -15.37 -8.53 21.25
CA VAL A 471 -16.71 -9.01 20.93
C VAL A 471 -17.70 -8.65 22.05
N THR A 472 -17.32 -8.91 23.29
CA THR A 472 -18.16 -8.65 24.47
C THR A 472 -18.47 -7.16 24.64
N LEU A 473 -17.48 -6.28 24.40
CA LEU A 473 -17.65 -4.82 24.49
C LEU A 473 -18.57 -4.23 23.41
N LEU A 474 -18.83 -4.97 22.32
CA LEU A 474 -19.66 -4.53 21.20
C LEU A 474 -21.10 -5.02 21.25
N GLN A 475 -21.37 -6.10 21.99
CA GLN A 475 -22.74 -6.49 22.26
C GLN A 475 -23.37 -5.39 23.12
N PRO A 476 -24.56 -4.85 22.75
CA PRO A 476 -25.29 -3.98 23.65
C PRO A 476 -25.45 -4.75 24.96
N LEU A 477 -25.16 -4.11 26.09
CA LEU A 477 -25.44 -4.67 27.42
C LEU A 477 -26.91 -5.11 27.42
N GLN A 478 -27.17 -6.40 27.16
CA GLN A 478 -28.43 -7.01 27.51
C GLN A 478 -28.39 -7.15 29.03
N LYS A 479 -28.74 -6.05 29.71
CA LYS A 479 -29.17 -6.03 31.09
C LYS A 479 -30.68 -5.96 31.13
#